data_AF-A0A920L3W7-F1
#
_entry.id   AF-A0A920L3W7-F1
#
_cell.length_a   1.000
_cell.length_b   1.000
_cell.length_c   1.000
_cell.angle_alpha   90.00
_cell.angle_beta   90.00
_cell.angle_gamma   90.00
#
_symmetry.space_group_name_H-M   'P 1'
#
loop_
_entity.id
_entity.type
_entity.pdbx_description
1 polymer ?
#
loop_
_entity_poly.entity_id
_entity_poly.type
_entity_poly.pdbx_seq_one_letter_code
_entity_poly.pdbx_strand_id
1 'polypeptide(L)'
;MASINIEDAKTLAIVPWEKGLVQQIERAISESDLGLNPATSGDTIRVILPDLTEETRRDFIKKAKGEAENTKISIRNVRREGNSQLKEFLKEKEISEDEERQGEELIQKLTDSYVEKVDLALEAKEKDLLDF
;
A
#
# COMPACT_ATOMS: atom_id res chain seq x y z
N MET A 1 -16.82 10.74 -3.18
CA MET A 1 -18.23 10.52 -3.59
C MET A 1 -19.06 9.80 -2.51
N ALA A 2 -18.47 9.41 -1.36
CA ALA A 2 -19.18 8.86 -0.21
C ALA A 2 -18.35 9.10 1.07
N SER A 3 -19.00 9.06 2.22
CA SER A 3 -18.36 8.95 3.53
C SER A 3 -18.31 7.49 3.97
N ILE A 4 -17.22 7.06 4.60
CA ILE A 4 -17.03 5.69 5.11
C ILE A 4 -16.86 5.78 6.62
N ASN A 5 -17.70 5.09 7.37
CA ASN A 5 -17.66 5.02 8.83
C ASN A 5 -17.60 3.56 9.29
N ILE A 6 -16.96 3.33 10.43
CA ILE A 6 -16.97 2.02 11.09
C ILE A 6 -18.20 2.01 12.00
N GLU A 7 -19.21 1.19 11.67
CA GLU A 7 -20.40 1.01 12.52
C GLU A 7 -20.07 0.07 13.69
N ASP A 8 -19.36 -1.02 13.41
CA ASP A 8 -18.86 -1.97 14.41
C ASP A 8 -17.56 -2.65 13.93
N ALA A 9 -17.01 -3.58 14.72
CA ALA A 9 -15.74 -4.25 14.45
C ALA A 9 -15.65 -4.98 13.09
N LYS A 10 -16.79 -5.33 12.47
CA LYS A 10 -16.88 -6.03 11.19
C LYS A 10 -17.75 -5.31 10.16
N THR A 11 -18.42 -4.22 10.51
CA THR A 11 -19.37 -3.53 9.62
C THR A 11 -18.88 -2.13 9.27
N LEU A 12 -18.70 -1.89 7.96
CA LEU A 12 -18.47 -0.57 7.39
C LEU A 12 -19.78 0.01 6.86
N ALA A 13 -20.08 1.27 7.19
CA ALA A 13 -21.17 2.03 6.61
C ALA A 13 -20.64 3.03 5.60
N ILE A 14 -21.14 2.95 4.38
CA ILE A 14 -20.80 3.83 3.26
C ILE A 14 -22.05 4.66 2.95
N VAL A 15 -21.94 5.97 3.08
CA VAL A 15 -23.03 6.92 2.81
C VAL A 15 -22.62 7.82 1.64
N PRO A 16 -23.17 7.59 0.43
CA PRO A 16 -22.93 8.43 -0.74
C PRO A 16 -23.42 9.87 -0.53
N TRP A 17 -22.72 10.84 -1.13
CA TRP A 17 -23.16 12.24 -1.07
C TRP A 17 -24.38 12.51 -1.97
N GLU A 18 -24.60 11.67 -2.97
CA GLU A 18 -25.72 11.73 -3.90
C GLU A 18 -26.46 10.39 -3.93
N LYS A 19 -27.79 10.41 -3.78
CA LYS A 19 -28.61 9.20 -3.75
C LYS A 19 -28.51 8.36 -5.03
N GLY A 20 -28.30 9.01 -6.17
CA GLY A 20 -28.15 8.33 -7.47
C GLY A 20 -26.91 7.44 -7.57
N LEU A 21 -25.94 7.58 -6.66
CA LEU A 21 -24.70 6.81 -6.68
C LEU A 21 -24.80 5.49 -5.90
N VAL A 22 -25.87 5.27 -5.13
CA VAL A 22 -26.03 4.08 -4.26
C VAL A 22 -25.86 2.79 -5.06
N GLN A 23 -26.62 2.61 -6.16
CA GLN A 23 -26.53 1.41 -7.00
C GLN A 23 -25.17 1.25 -7.69
N GLN A 24 -24.52 2.35 -8.09
CA GLN A 24 -23.21 2.27 -8.73
C GLN A 24 -22.13 1.82 -7.74
N ILE A 25 -22.16 2.36 -6.53
CA ILE A 25 -21.23 2.01 -5.46
C ILE A 25 -21.48 0.57 -5.00
N GLU A 26 -22.74 0.17 -4.78
CA GLU A 26 -23.11 -1.20 -4.43
C GLU A 26 -22.60 -2.20 -5.46
N ARG A 27 -22.86 -1.95 -6.75
CA ARG A 27 -22.40 -2.81 -7.84
C ARG A 27 -20.88 -2.90 -7.92
N ALA A 28 -20.19 -1.77 -7.79
CA ALA A 28 -18.72 -1.74 -7.80
C ALA A 28 -18.10 -2.54 -6.64
N ILE A 29 -18.74 -2.54 -5.46
CA ILE A 29 -18.29 -3.35 -4.32
C ILE A 29 -18.50 -4.84 -4.60
N SER A 30 -19.68 -5.22 -5.10
CA SER A 30 -19.99 -6.63 -5.43
C SER A 30 -19.14 -7.19 -6.56
N GLU A 31 -18.79 -6.37 -7.56
CA GLU A 31 -17.91 -6.76 -8.68
C GLU A 31 -16.41 -6.68 -8.33
N SER A 32 -16.06 -6.19 -7.13
CA SER A 32 -14.66 -6.09 -6.70
C SER A 32 -14.08 -7.45 -6.31
N ASP A 33 -12.75 -7.57 -6.42
CA ASP A 33 -11.99 -8.75 -5.98
C ASP A 33 -11.94 -8.94 -4.45
N LEU A 34 -12.78 -8.21 -3.70
CA LEU A 34 -12.84 -8.27 -2.24
C LEU A 34 -13.77 -9.37 -1.73
N GLY A 35 -14.65 -9.92 -2.58
CA GLY A 35 -15.59 -10.98 -2.20
C GLY A 35 -16.61 -10.53 -1.13
N LEU A 36 -16.94 -9.25 -1.12
CA LEU A 36 -17.81 -8.63 -0.13
C LEU A 36 -19.25 -8.55 -0.65
N ASN A 37 -20.21 -8.78 0.24
CA ASN A 37 -21.63 -8.64 -0.06
C ASN A 37 -22.19 -7.38 0.61
N PRO A 38 -22.36 -6.27 -0.12
CA PRO A 38 -22.97 -5.07 0.42
C PRO A 38 -24.47 -5.28 0.70
N ALA A 39 -24.96 -4.67 1.77
CA ALA A 39 -26.36 -4.63 2.15
C ALA A 39 -26.83 -3.17 2.21
N THR A 40 -27.67 -2.79 1.25
CA THR A 40 -28.16 -1.41 1.14
C THR A 40 -29.44 -1.21 1.97
N SER A 41 -29.49 -0.14 2.76
CA SER A 41 -30.67 0.29 3.51
C SER A 41 -30.90 1.79 3.31
N GLY A 42 -31.87 2.13 2.45
CA GLY A 42 -32.11 3.52 2.06
C GLY A 42 -30.90 4.12 1.33
N ASP A 43 -30.31 5.16 1.92
CA ASP A 43 -29.14 5.86 1.36
C ASP A 43 -27.81 5.34 1.95
N THR A 44 -27.81 4.28 2.77
CA THR A 44 -26.60 3.73 3.40
C THR A 44 -26.31 2.33 2.88
N ILE A 45 -25.06 2.08 2.49
CA ILE A 45 -24.56 0.77 2.06
C ILE A 45 -23.72 0.19 3.20
N ARG A 46 -24.12 -0.95 3.74
CA ARG A 46 -23.36 -1.67 4.78
C ARG A 46 -22.52 -2.77 4.15
N VAL A 47 -21.27 -2.88 4.56
CA VAL A 47 -20.36 -3.92 4.11
C VAL A 47 -19.92 -4.70 5.33
N ILE A 48 -20.35 -5.96 5.40
CA ILE A 48 -19.97 -6.87 6.48
C ILE A 48 -18.71 -7.60 6.06
N LEU A 49 -17.63 -7.39 6.81
CA LEU A 49 -16.37 -8.08 6.63
C LEU A 49 -16.51 -9.53 7.13
N PRO A 50 -16.31 -10.53 6.26
CA PRO A 50 -16.34 -11.92 6.68
C PRO A 50 -15.17 -12.23 7.61
N ASP A 51 -15.34 -13.23 8.46
CA ASP A 51 -14.23 -13.75 9.26
C ASP A 51 -13.11 -14.25 8.35
N LEU A 52 -11.88 -13.85 8.67
CA LEU A 52 -10.72 -14.29 7.93
C LEU A 52 -10.43 -15.75 8.26
N THR A 53 -10.70 -16.64 7.30
CA THR A 53 -10.25 -18.04 7.39
C THR A 53 -8.72 -18.12 7.31
N GLU A 54 -8.14 -19.23 7.78
CA GLU A 54 -6.69 -19.43 7.71
C GLU A 54 -6.17 -19.38 6.26
N GLU A 55 -6.95 -19.88 5.29
CA GLU A 55 -6.64 -19.81 3.86
C GLU A 55 -6.60 -18.36 3.38
N THR A 56 -7.64 -17.57 3.69
CA THR A 56 -7.71 -16.15 3.31
C THR A 56 -6.60 -15.32 3.95
N ARG A 57 -6.22 -15.60 5.20
CA ARG A 57 -5.07 -14.95 5.87
C ARG A 57 -3.76 -15.24 5.16
N ARG A 58 -3.51 -16.51 4.82
CA ARG A 58 -2.31 -16.92 4.07
C ARG A 58 -2.23 -16.22 2.71
N ASP A 59 -3.35 -16.06 2.02
CA ASP A 59 -3.38 -15.37 0.73
C ASP A 59 -3.16 -13.86 0.87
N PHE A 60 -3.68 -13.21 1.92
CA PHE A 60 -3.35 -11.82 2.21
C PHE A 60 -1.88 -11.63 2.60
N ILE A 61 -1.28 -12.55 3.34
CA ILE A 61 0.16 -12.53 3.65
C ILE A 61 0.98 -12.64 2.35
N LYS A 62 0.62 -13.54 1.43
CA LYS A 62 1.29 -13.64 0.12
C LYS A 62 1.19 -12.33 -0.67
N LYS A 63 0.01 -11.71 -0.70
CA LYS A 63 -0.19 -10.40 -1.37
C LYS A 63 0.68 -9.32 -0.72
N ALA A 64 0.71 -9.24 0.61
CA ALA A 64 1.54 -8.28 1.34
C ALA A 64 3.03 -8.47 1.04
N LYS A 65 3.53 -9.71 1.01
CA LYS A 65 4.91 -10.02 0.60
C LYS A 65 5.22 -9.58 -0.82
N GLY A 66 4.30 -9.84 -1.76
CA GLY A 66 4.45 -9.40 -3.15
C GLY A 66 4.58 -7.88 -3.26
N GLU A 67 3.74 -7.15 -2.53
CA GLU A 67 3.77 -5.68 -2.51
C GLU A 67 5.05 -5.13 -1.88
N ALA A 68 5.52 -5.73 -0.79
CA ALA A 68 6.79 -5.37 -0.14
C ALA A 68 7.98 -5.57 -1.10
N GLU A 69 8.04 -6.71 -1.81
CA GLU A 69 9.11 -6.96 -2.78
C GLU A 69 9.07 -6.01 -3.97
N ASN A 70 7.88 -5.73 -4.52
CA ASN A 70 7.71 -4.72 -5.57
C ASN A 70 8.20 -3.34 -5.12
N THR A 71 7.87 -2.97 -3.88
CA THR A 71 8.31 -1.69 -3.29
C THR A 71 9.83 -1.65 -3.14
N LYS A 72 10.46 -2.72 -2.64
CA LYS A 72 11.92 -2.81 -2.54
C LYS A 72 12.60 -2.75 -3.91
N ILE A 73 12.03 -3.36 -4.95
CA ILE A 73 12.53 -3.25 -6.33
C ILE A 73 12.47 -1.79 -6.79
N SER A 74 11.36 -1.10 -6.56
CA SER A 74 11.21 0.32 -6.89
C SER A 74 12.26 1.19 -6.18
N ILE A 75 12.47 0.99 -4.87
CA ILE A 75 13.50 1.68 -4.09
C ILE A 75 14.89 1.47 -4.71
N ARG A 76 15.24 0.23 -5.09
CA ARG A 76 16.53 -0.08 -5.71
C ARG A 76 16.69 0.55 -7.10
N ASN A 77 15.60 0.68 -7.85
CA ASN A 77 15.60 1.38 -9.14
C ASN A 77 15.87 2.87 -8.98
N VAL A 78 15.20 3.53 -8.02
CA VAL A 78 15.43 4.95 -7.71
C VAL A 78 16.86 5.19 -7.23
N ARG A 79 17.43 4.30 -6.41
CA ARG A 79 18.86 4.36 -6.06
C ARG A 79 19.74 4.33 -7.31
N ARG A 80 19.49 3.40 -8.24
CA ARG A 80 20.28 3.27 -9.47
C ARG A 80 20.19 4.55 -10.33
N GLU A 81 19.01 5.14 -10.42
CA GLU A 81 18.79 6.41 -11.10
C GLU A 81 19.57 7.55 -10.43
N GLY A 82 19.45 7.70 -9.11
CA GLY A 82 20.20 8.72 -8.36
C GLY A 82 21.72 8.58 -8.51
N ASN A 83 22.26 7.37 -8.42
CA ASN A 83 23.70 7.14 -8.65
C ASN A 83 24.11 7.41 -10.11
N SER A 84 23.20 7.22 -11.08
CA SER A 84 23.48 7.54 -12.48
C SER A 84 23.52 9.05 -12.71
N GLN A 85 22.65 9.81 -12.04
CA GLN A 85 22.65 11.27 -12.07
C GLN A 85 23.93 11.86 -11.44
N LEU A 86 24.39 11.32 -10.29
CA LEU A 86 25.66 11.74 -9.69
C LEU A 86 26.84 11.56 -10.66
N LYS A 87 26.88 10.44 -11.37
CA LYS A 87 27.91 10.18 -12.41
C LYS A 87 27.82 11.14 -13.59
N GLU A 88 26.63 11.61 -13.94
CA GLU A 88 26.43 12.60 -14.98
C GLU A 88 26.93 13.97 -14.54
N PHE A 89 26.54 14.42 -13.34
CA PHE A 89 27.04 15.68 -12.76
C PHE A 89 28.55 15.71 -12.60
N LEU A 90 29.19 14.59 -12.26
CA LEU A 90 30.66 14.50 -12.21
C LEU A 90 31.28 14.70 -13.60
N LYS A 91 30.71 14.10 -14.65
CA LYS A 91 31.18 14.28 -16.04
C LYS A 91 31.02 15.72 -16.53
N GLU A 92 29.92 16.35 -16.14
CA GLU A 92 29.63 17.76 -16.45
C GLU A 92 30.44 18.73 -15.58
N LYS A 93 31.20 18.21 -14.61
CA LYS A 93 32.01 18.97 -13.63
C LYS A 93 31.16 19.91 -12.76
N GLU A 94 29.90 19.56 -12.53
CA GLU A 94 29.02 20.26 -11.58
C GLU A 94 29.33 19.86 -10.13
N ILE A 95 29.88 18.66 -9.93
CA ILE A 95 30.33 18.14 -8.62
C ILE A 95 31.76 17.58 -8.72
N SER A 96 32.43 17.47 -7.58
CA SER A 96 33.73 16.81 -7.40
C SER A 96 33.60 15.31 -7.12
N GLU A 97 34.71 14.56 -7.23
CA GLU A 97 34.76 13.12 -6.88
C GLU A 97 34.43 12.86 -5.40
N ASP A 98 34.83 13.78 -4.51
CA ASP A 98 34.51 13.69 -3.08
C ASP A 98 33.01 13.88 -2.83
N GLU A 99 32.37 14.82 -3.54
CA GLU A 99 30.92 15.05 -3.48
C GLU A 99 30.12 13.90 -4.08
N GLU A 100 30.60 13.28 -5.18
CA GLU A 100 30.00 12.07 -5.75
C GLU A 100 30.00 10.94 -4.71
N ARG A 101 31.15 10.67 -4.08
CA ARG A 101 31.27 9.62 -3.05
C ARG A 101 30.34 9.89 -1.86
N GLN A 102 30.27 11.13 -1.38
CA GLN A 102 29.36 11.51 -0.30
C GLN A 102 27.89 11.34 -0.71
N GLY A 103 27.55 11.71 -1.94
CA GLY A 103 26.22 11.52 -2.51
C GLY A 103 25.82 10.04 -2.56
N GLU A 104 26.70 9.17 -3.06
CA GLU A 104 26.45 7.72 -3.10
C GLU A 104 26.24 7.13 -1.70
N GLU A 105 27.03 7.55 -0.70
CA GLU A 105 26.84 7.13 0.70
C GLU A 105 25.49 7.55 1.27
N LEU A 106 25.05 8.78 0.99
CA LEU A 106 23.75 9.30 1.44
C LEU A 106 22.61 8.55 0.77
N ILE A 107 22.67 8.33 -0.55
CA ILE A 107 21.67 7.55 -1.28
C ILE A 107 21.61 6.13 -0.71
N GLN A 108 22.76 5.51 -0.42
CA GLN A 108 22.80 4.16 0.15
C GLN A 108 22.13 4.12 1.54
N LYS A 109 22.47 5.06 2.44
CA LYS A 109 21.82 5.17 3.76
C LYS A 109 20.30 5.36 3.66
N LEU A 110 19.84 6.21 2.74
CA LEU A 110 18.40 6.40 2.51
C LEU A 110 17.74 5.12 1.99
N THR A 111 18.37 4.45 1.02
CA THR A 111 17.91 3.17 0.48
C THR A 111 17.71 2.16 1.59
N ASP A 112 18.72 1.97 2.43
CA ASP A 112 18.68 1.00 3.53
C ASP A 112 17.58 1.35 4.55
N SER A 113 17.46 2.62 4.92
CA SER A 113 16.39 3.08 5.83
C SER A 113 14.98 2.83 5.28
N TYR A 114 14.76 3.05 3.99
CA TYR A 114 13.44 2.80 3.39
C TYR A 114 13.17 1.31 3.20
N VAL A 115 14.18 0.49 2.91
CA VAL A 115 14.03 -0.97 2.88
C VAL A 115 13.64 -1.50 4.26
N GLU A 116 14.30 -1.04 5.33
CA GLU A 116 13.96 -1.41 6.71
C GLU A 116 12.52 -1.02 7.07
N LYS A 117 12.07 0.17 6.69
CA LYS A 117 10.67 0.59 6.90
C LYS A 117 9.67 -0.32 6.18
N VAL A 118 9.99 -0.78 4.97
CA VAL A 118 9.14 -1.73 4.24
C VAL A 118 9.09 -3.07 4.97
N ASP A 119 10.22 -3.56 5.47
CA ASP A 119 10.28 -4.81 6.25
C ASP A 119 9.46 -4.72 7.54
N LEU A 120 9.61 -3.63 8.30
CA LEU A 120 8.82 -3.39 9.52
C LEU A 120 7.31 -3.30 9.24
N ALA A 121 6.92 -2.63 8.16
CA ALA A 121 5.52 -2.53 7.76
C ALA A 121 4.94 -3.90 7.35
N LEU A 122 5.73 -4.73 6.66
CA LEU A 122 5.35 -6.09 6.31
C LEU A 122 5.18 -6.95 7.56
N GLU A 123 6.15 -6.92 8.49
CA GLU A 123 6.10 -7.68 9.75
C GLU A 123 4.87 -7.31 10.58
N ALA A 124 4.61 -6.01 10.74
CA ALA A 124 3.40 -5.53 11.41
C ALA A 124 2.13 -6.06 10.73
N LYS A 125 2.08 -6.04 9.39
CA LYS A 125 0.92 -6.53 8.64
C LYS A 125 0.74 -8.05 8.74
N GLU A 126 1.82 -8.80 8.76
CA GLU A 126 1.78 -10.25 8.97
C GLU A 126 1.26 -10.60 10.35
N LYS A 127 1.75 -9.89 11.38
CA LYS A 127 1.28 -10.06 12.76
C LYS A 127 -0.21 -9.74 12.88
N ASP A 128 -0.68 -8.63 12.33
CA ASP A 128 -2.10 -8.27 12.32
C ASP A 128 -2.97 -9.34 11.63
N LEU A 129 -2.45 -10.02 10.60
CA LEU A 129 -3.15 -11.09 9.90
C LEU A 129 -3.12 -12.43 10.63
N LEU A 130 -2.27 -12.61 11.64
CA LEU A 130 -2.15 -13.82 12.45
C LEU A 130 -2.82 -13.69 13.83
N ASP A 131 -2.84 -12.49 14.42
CA ASP A 131 -3.28 -12.22 15.81
C ASP A 131 -4.81 -12.02 15.98
N PHE A 132 -5.66 -12.58 15.11
CA PHE A 132 -7.13 -12.60 15.29
C PHE A 132 -7.68 -14.00 15.45
#